data_AF-A0A829YAB9-F1
#
_entry.id   AF-A0A829YAB9-F1
#
_cell.length_a   1.000
_cell.length_b   1.000
_cell.length_c   1.000
_cell.angle_alpha   90.00
_cell.angle_beta   90.00
_cell.angle_gamma   90.00
#
_symmetry.space_group_name_H-M   'P 1'
#
loop_
_entity.id
_entity.type
_entity.pdbx_description
1 polymer ?
#
loop_
_entity_poly.entity_id
_entity_poly.type
_entity_poly.pdbx_seq_one_letter_code
_entity_poly.pdbx_strand_id
1 'polypeptide(L)'
;MTFDRQPYQPSTILHDSPVERRLQVQRAEQERAALRESELEDQSSPVKEPRERIEIWERLHALRLPRSPDHLLLTVIATQTRLTVAQLHEEQRRRVARSVPPAAGALT
;
A
#
# COMPACT_ATOMS: atom_id res chain seq x y z
N MET A 1 -43.76 11.31 47.62
CA MET A 1 -43.07 11.05 46.33
C MET A 1 -42.56 12.37 45.83
N THR A 2 -41.27 12.67 46.01
CA THR A 2 -40.63 13.92 45.56
C THR A 2 -39.57 13.56 44.53
N PHE A 3 -39.83 13.89 43.27
CA PHE A 3 -38.85 13.74 42.20
C PHE A 3 -37.88 14.92 42.29
N ASP A 4 -36.70 14.66 42.84
CA ASP A 4 -35.60 15.61 42.88
C ASP A 4 -35.14 15.84 41.43
N ARG A 5 -35.55 16.97 40.85
CA ARG A 5 -35.25 17.32 39.46
C ARG A 5 -33.86 17.93 39.43
N GLN A 6 -32.86 17.06 39.48
CA GLN A 6 -31.46 17.46 39.35
C GLN A 6 -31.30 18.24 38.02
N PRO A 7 -30.80 19.48 38.05
CA PRO A 7 -30.63 20.26 36.83
C PRO A 7 -29.63 19.51 35.95
N TYR A 8 -30.04 19.25 34.71
CA TYR A 8 -29.16 18.71 33.67
C TYR A 8 -27.97 19.65 33.54
N GLN A 9 -26.85 19.26 34.13
CA GLN A 9 -25.56 19.82 33.80
C GLN A 9 -25.22 19.21 32.44
N PRO A 10 -25.21 19.99 31.33
CA PRO A 10 -24.63 19.48 30.11
C PRO A 10 -23.19 19.17 30.48
N SER A 11 -22.89 17.87 30.60
CA SER A 11 -21.53 17.40 30.65
C SER A 11 -20.83 18.14 29.53
N THR A 12 -19.81 18.92 29.85
CA THR A 12 -18.86 19.42 28.88
C THR A 12 -18.22 18.19 28.26
N ILE A 13 -18.95 17.59 27.31
CA ILE A 13 -18.42 16.69 26.31
C ILE A 13 -17.23 17.47 25.81
N LEU A 14 -16.06 16.87 25.99
CA LEU A 14 -14.78 17.39 25.55
C LEU A 14 -14.88 17.64 24.04
N HIS A 15 -15.41 18.81 23.66
CA HIS A 15 -15.56 19.21 22.29
C HIS A 15 -14.17 19.67 21.87
N ASP A 16 -13.38 18.74 21.35
CA ASP A 16 -12.22 19.08 20.53
C ASP A 16 -12.71 20.14 19.55
N SER A 17 -12.12 21.34 19.66
CA SER A 17 -12.62 22.52 18.97
C SER A 17 -12.70 22.20 17.47
N PRO A 18 -13.71 22.71 16.73
CA PRO A 18 -13.74 22.54 15.28
C PRO A 18 -12.42 22.95 14.58
N VAL A 19 -11.66 23.86 15.19
CA VAL A 19 -10.30 24.23 14.76
C VAL A 19 -9.29 23.10 15.00
N GLU A 20 -9.28 22.50 16.19
CA GLU A 20 -8.39 21.38 16.55
C GLU A 20 -8.65 20.17 15.65
N ARG A 21 -9.92 19.85 15.39
CA ARG A 21 -10.29 18.80 14.43
C ARG A 21 -9.75 19.06 13.02
N ARG A 22 -9.86 20.31 12.52
CA ARG A 22 -9.32 20.67 11.19
C ARG A 22 -7.80 20.52 11.16
N LEU A 23 -7.11 20.97 12.21
CA LEU A 23 -5.66 20.82 12.34
C LEU A 23 -5.23 19.35 12.41
N GLN A 24 -5.99 18.49 13.09
CA GLN A 24 -5.73 17.05 13.11
C GLN A 24 -5.91 16.42 11.72
N VAL A 25 -7.01 16.76 11.02
CA VAL A 25 -7.25 16.26 9.65
C VAL A 25 -6.13 16.71 8.71
N GLN A 26 -5.75 17.99 8.74
CA GLN A 26 -4.69 18.52 7.89
C GLN A 26 -3.34 17.84 8.16
N ARG A 27 -2.97 17.61 9.43
CA ARG A 27 -1.76 16.87 9.77
C ARG A 27 -1.80 15.44 9.24
N ALA A 28 -2.91 14.73 9.46
CA ALA A 28 -3.07 13.37 8.97
C ALA A 28 -3.04 13.29 7.43
N GLU A 29 -3.53 14.31 6.71
CA GLU A 29 -3.41 14.39 5.26
C GLU A 29 -1.97 14.64 4.81
N GLN A 30 -1.25 15.54 5.48
CA GLN A 30 0.17 15.80 5.21
C GLN A 30 1.03 14.57 5.45
N GLU A 31 0.81 13.86 6.56
CA GLU A 31 1.50 12.60 6.86
C GLU A 31 1.24 11.54 5.78
N ARG A 32 -0.02 11.36 5.36
CA ARG A 32 -0.36 10.44 4.26
C ARG A 32 0.23 10.86 2.92
N ALA A 33 0.39 12.15 2.67
CA ALA A 33 1.03 12.64 1.45
C ALA A 33 2.53 12.35 1.48
N ALA A 34 3.20 12.66 2.59
CA ALA A 34 4.63 12.41 2.76
C ALA A 34 4.98 10.91 2.68
N LEU A 35 4.16 10.04 3.29
CA LEU A 35 4.34 8.59 3.16
C LEU A 35 4.20 8.11 1.73
N ARG A 36 3.19 8.60 0.99
CA ARG A 36 3.02 8.25 -0.42
C ARG A 36 4.17 8.73 -1.29
N GLU A 37 4.67 9.94 -1.05
CA GLU A 37 5.83 10.48 -1.77
C GLU A 37 7.07 9.60 -1.54
N SER A 38 7.35 9.24 -0.30
CA SER A 38 8.46 8.33 0.05
C SER A 38 8.32 6.95 -0.62
N GLU A 39 7.11 6.37 -0.65
CA GLU A 39 6.89 5.09 -1.35
C GLU A 39 7.05 5.22 -2.88
N LEU A 40 6.68 6.37 -3.47
CA LEU A 40 6.89 6.65 -4.89
C LEU A 40 8.38 6.81 -5.25
N GLU A 41 9.17 7.42 -4.37
CA GLU A 41 10.62 7.46 -4.50
C GLU A 41 11.19 6.04 -4.42
N ASP A 42 10.77 5.27 -3.41
CA ASP A 42 11.25 3.92 -3.18
C ASP A 42 10.94 2.95 -4.33
N GLN A 43 9.74 3.00 -4.94
CA GLN A 43 9.40 2.13 -6.09
C GLN A 43 10.30 2.40 -7.30
N SER A 44 10.90 3.58 -7.41
CA SER A 44 11.74 3.99 -8.54
C SER A 44 13.24 4.04 -8.20
N SER A 45 13.59 3.77 -6.95
CA SER A 45 14.96 3.85 -6.44
C SER A 45 15.86 2.79 -7.09
N PRO A 46 17.03 3.18 -7.67
CA PRO A 46 17.96 2.24 -8.28
C PRO A 46 18.72 1.40 -7.25
N VAL A 47 18.71 1.78 -5.98
CA VAL A 47 19.37 1.05 -4.89
C VAL A 47 18.57 -0.19 -4.48
N LYS A 48 17.26 -0.19 -4.73
CA LYS A 48 16.38 -1.32 -4.41
C LYS A 48 16.38 -2.37 -5.51
N GLU A 49 16.31 -3.62 -5.08
CA GLU A 49 16.18 -4.75 -5.99
C GLU A 49 14.87 -4.68 -6.79
N PRO A 50 14.82 -5.21 -8.02
CA PRO A 50 13.61 -5.23 -8.84
C PRO A 50 12.38 -5.78 -8.12
N ARG A 51 12.57 -6.84 -7.33
CA ARG A 51 11.51 -7.46 -6.54
C ARG A 51 10.87 -6.47 -5.56
N GLU A 52 11.69 -5.72 -4.83
CA GLU A 52 11.22 -4.76 -3.83
C GLU A 52 10.44 -3.62 -4.48
N ARG A 53 10.96 -3.08 -5.58
CA ARG A 53 10.28 -2.01 -6.34
C ARG A 53 8.91 -2.45 -6.85
N ILE A 54 8.81 -3.69 -7.33
CA ILE A 54 7.53 -4.28 -7.74
C ILE A 54 6.60 -4.47 -6.54
N GLU A 55 7.09 -4.96 -5.40
CA GLU A 55 6.27 -5.12 -4.19
C GLU A 55 5.73 -3.77 -3.67
N ILE A 56 6.51 -2.69 -3.75
CA ILE A 56 6.06 -1.33 -3.38
C ILE A 56 5.00 -0.84 -4.38
N TRP A 57 5.22 -1.01 -5.67
CA TRP A 57 4.24 -0.69 -6.70
C TRP A 57 2.90 -1.42 -6.47
N GLU A 58 2.96 -2.72 -6.14
CA GLU A 58 1.77 -3.52 -5.83
C GLU A 58 0.99 -2.96 -4.63
N ARG A 59 1.67 -2.51 -3.57
CA ARG A 59 1.03 -1.90 -2.40
C ARG A 59 0.41 -0.55 -2.73
N LEU A 60 1.15 0.33 -3.42
CA LEU A 60 0.68 1.67 -3.80
C LEU A 60 -0.56 1.64 -4.68
N HIS A 61 -0.65 0.63 -5.56
CA HIS A 61 -1.73 0.53 -6.54
C HIS A 61 -2.79 -0.52 -6.21
N ALA A 62 -2.61 -1.29 -5.12
CA ALA A 62 -3.45 -2.42 -4.74
C ALA A 62 -3.65 -3.46 -5.87
N LEU A 63 -2.61 -3.65 -6.71
CA LEU A 63 -2.60 -4.59 -7.83
C LEU A 63 -1.50 -5.63 -7.63
N ARG A 64 -1.56 -6.73 -8.38
CA ARG A 64 -0.49 -7.74 -8.44
C ARG A 64 0.21 -7.70 -9.78
N LEU A 65 1.50 -8.05 -9.80
CA LEU A 65 2.24 -8.28 -11.03
C LEU A 65 1.47 -9.31 -11.88
N PRO A 66 1.03 -8.94 -13.09
CA PRO A 66 0.36 -9.88 -13.99
C PRO A 66 1.26 -11.09 -14.26
N ARG A 67 0.67 -12.28 -14.45
CA ARG A 67 1.43 -13.50 -14.79
C ARG A 67 1.71 -13.63 -16.29
N SER A 68 0.89 -13.01 -17.13
CA SER A 68 1.06 -13.03 -18.58
C SER A 68 2.22 -12.10 -18.98
N PRO A 69 3.18 -12.55 -19.80
CA PRO A 69 4.32 -11.74 -20.26
C PRO A 69 3.92 -10.65 -21.27
N ASP A 70 2.75 -10.75 -21.91
CA ASP A 70 2.26 -9.81 -22.93
C ASP A 70 1.24 -8.81 -22.35
N HIS A 71 1.13 -8.73 -21.01
CA HIS A 71 0.13 -7.89 -20.37
C HIS A 71 0.50 -6.40 -20.46
N LEU A 72 -0.43 -5.56 -20.96
CA LEU A 72 -0.21 -4.11 -21.17
C LEU A 72 0.28 -3.36 -19.93
N LEU A 73 -0.17 -3.78 -18.74
CA LEU A 73 0.25 -3.21 -17.46
C LEU A 73 1.76 -3.35 -17.20
N LEU A 74 2.46 -4.29 -17.85
CA LEU A 74 3.92 -4.42 -17.71
C LEU A 74 4.66 -3.19 -18.20
N THR A 75 4.16 -2.51 -19.25
CA THR A 75 4.75 -1.26 -19.71
C THR A 75 4.59 -0.15 -18.67
N VAL A 76 3.41 -0.07 -18.04
CA VAL A 76 3.13 0.91 -16.97
C VAL A 76 4.02 0.65 -15.75
N ILE A 77 4.10 -0.62 -15.32
CA ILE A 77 4.95 -1.04 -14.20
C ILE A 77 6.41 -0.71 -14.51
N ALA A 78 6.91 -1.04 -15.70
CA ALA A 78 8.28 -0.76 -16.12
C ALA A 78 8.61 0.74 -16.01
N THR A 79 7.74 1.60 -16.53
CA THR A 79 7.90 3.06 -16.44
C THR A 79 7.90 3.56 -15.00
N GLN A 80 6.90 3.19 -14.20
CA GLN A 80 6.73 3.73 -12.84
C GLN A 80 7.77 3.21 -11.86
N THR A 81 8.18 1.94 -12.03
CA THR A 81 9.23 1.35 -11.22
C THR A 81 10.62 1.63 -11.76
N ARG A 82 10.80 2.25 -12.94
CA ARG A 82 12.09 2.38 -13.67
C ARG A 82 12.82 1.04 -13.89
N LEU A 83 12.07 -0.04 -14.09
CA LEU A 83 12.60 -1.35 -14.46
C LEU A 83 12.46 -1.58 -15.96
N THR A 84 13.30 -2.43 -16.52
CA THR A 84 13.13 -2.91 -17.90
C THR A 84 12.06 -4.01 -17.93
N VAL A 85 11.40 -4.18 -19.09
CA VAL A 85 10.44 -5.30 -19.29
C VAL A 85 11.12 -6.66 -19.05
N ALA A 86 12.39 -6.80 -19.43
CA ALA A 86 13.18 -8.01 -19.18
C ALA A 86 13.32 -8.32 -17.67
N GLN A 87 13.53 -7.30 -16.84
CA GLN A 87 13.58 -7.47 -15.38
C GLN A 87 12.21 -7.86 -14.81
N LEU A 88 11.11 -7.33 -15.35
CA LEU A 88 9.76 -7.75 -14.95
C LEU A 88 9.47 -9.20 -15.33
N HIS A 89 9.85 -9.61 -16.55
CA HIS A 89 9.72 -11.01 -17.00
C HIS A 89 10.54 -11.96 -16.13
N GLU A 90 11.73 -11.54 -15.70
CA GLU A 90 12.53 -12.32 -14.76
C GLU A 90 11.82 -12.51 -13.41
N GLU A 91 11.23 -11.45 -12.86
CA GLU A 91 10.44 -11.57 -11.63
C GLU A 91 9.18 -12.44 -11.83
N GLN A 92 8.51 -12.36 -12.97
CA GLN A 92 7.40 -13.27 -13.30
C GLN A 92 7.86 -14.73 -13.27
N ARG A 93 8.98 -15.06 -13.92
CA ARG A 93 9.56 -16.42 -13.91
C ARG A 93 9.89 -16.89 -12.51
N ARG A 94 10.54 -16.05 -11.70
CA ARG A 94 10.87 -16.36 -10.29
C ARG A 94 9.63 -16.67 -9.47
N ARG A 95 8.55 -15.91 -9.64
CA ARG A 95 7.28 -16.13 -8.94
C ARG A 95 6.57 -17.40 -9.38
N VAL A 96 6.60 -17.73 -10.67
CA VAL A 96 6.06 -19.00 -11.19
C VAL A 96 6.85 -20.17 -10.61
N ALA A 97 8.19 -20.13 -10.65
CA ALA A 97 9.05 -21.18 -10.09
C ALA A 97 8.79 -21.41 -8.59
N ARG A 98 8.56 -20.34 -7.81
CA ARG A 98 8.19 -20.44 -6.38
C ARG A 98 6.78 -20.98 -6.15
N SER A 99 5.86 -20.76 -7.10
CA SER A 99 4.46 -21.18 -6.99
C SER A 99 4.23 -22.64 -7.38
N VAL A 100 5.18 -23.28 -8.06
CA VAL A 100 5.13 -24.71 -8.36
C VAL A 100 5.64 -25.46 -7.11
N PRO A 101 4.78 -26.15 -6.34
CA PRO A 101 5.26 -27.00 -5.26
C PRO A 101 6.18 -28.08 -5.85
N PRO A 102 7.27 -28.47 -5.17
CA PRO A 102 8.07 -29.61 -5.60
C PRO A 102 7.12 -30.80 -5.72
N ALA A 103 7.07 -31.42 -6.90
CA ALA A 103 6.17 -32.52 -7.20
C ALA A 103 6.21 -33.53 -6.04
N ALA A 104 5.09 -33.62 -5.30
CA ALA A 104 4.96 -34.55 -4.21
C ALA A 104 5.20 -35.95 -4.75
N GLY A 105 6.24 -36.60 -4.21
CA GLY A 105 6.55 -38.02 -4.31
C GLY A 105 6.04 -38.74 -5.56
N ALA A 106 6.91 -38.92 -6.54
CA ALA A 106 6.79 -40.05 -7.44
C ALA A 106 6.66 -41.33 -6.59
N LEU A 107 5.52 -41.98 -6.74
CA LEU A 107 5.09 -43.20 -6.06
C LEU A 107 6.19 -44.27 -6.12
N THR A 108 6.54 -44.85 -4.98
CA THR A 108 7.16 -46.19 -4.87
C THR A 108 6.14 -47.14 -4.30
#